data_AF-A0A9E2M1I4-F1
#
_entry.id   AF-A0A9E2M1I4-F1
#
_cell.length_a   1.000
_cell.length_b   1.000
_cell.length_c   1.000
_cell.angle_alpha   90.00
_cell.angle_beta   90.00
_cell.angle_gamma   90.00
#
_symmetry.space_group_name_H-M   'P 1'
#
loop_
_entity.id
_entity.type
_entity.pdbx_description
1 polymer ?
#
loop_
_entity_poly.entity_id
_entity_poly.type
_entity_poly.pdbx_seq_one_letter_code
_entity_poly.pdbx_strand_id
1 'polypeptide(L)'
;MDRVPILPREFVDRIQSEVAETVFSYSVGIVLVEVNPPVVHSKLIGSGTLVSIAGREGILTARHVVAVARRPTAQGDTYIGFGIQGSAHNLGERTDHYIVVSSDSPNESVESDGPDWAFMVPTPSVVSWLKAYKSFWQLDRWRETIQKHPIGLGKGFWILCGYPGEKAISLGPESGFNEVIRYEGFLAASGLSESMTNGEYDYSEIVVRDVEGGDVELPLSSFGGFSGGGLWWVAVEGDGDDNLKSTHVAYSGIPLSERCEGNEIFSVKCHGWRSVYHTIPQKIKESLLA
;
A
#
# COMPACT_ATOMS: atom_id res chain seq x y z
N MET A 1 18.56 9.08 17.44
CA MET A 1 18.23 7.84 16.72
C MET A 1 19.50 7.42 16.03
N ASP A 2 19.99 6.22 16.30
CA ASP A 2 21.14 5.68 15.59
C ASP A 2 20.77 5.52 14.12
N ARG A 3 21.64 5.99 13.21
CA ARG A 3 21.43 5.86 11.77
C ARG A 3 21.23 4.38 11.46
N VAL A 4 20.17 4.05 10.73
CA VAL A 4 19.96 2.69 10.21
C VAL A 4 21.23 2.33 9.43
N PRO A 5 21.90 1.20 9.74
CA PRO A 5 23.11 0.82 9.04
C PRO A 5 22.82 0.75 7.54
N ILE A 6 23.65 1.43 6.74
CA ILE A 6 23.57 1.39 5.29
C ILE A 6 23.94 -0.04 4.88
N LEU A 7 22.96 -0.79 4.40
CA LEU A 7 23.16 -2.15 3.89
C LEU A 7 23.71 -2.07 2.46
N PRO A 8 24.59 -2.99 2.03
CA PRO A 8 25.07 -3.01 0.66
C PRO A 8 23.91 -3.13 -0.34
N ARG A 9 23.92 -2.34 -1.42
CA ARG A 9 22.83 -2.31 -2.41
C ARG A 9 22.54 -3.68 -3.02
N GLU A 10 23.57 -4.43 -3.40
CA GLU A 10 23.41 -5.77 -3.97
C GLU A 10 22.69 -6.73 -3.00
N PHE A 11 22.94 -6.57 -1.70
CA PHE A 11 22.24 -7.32 -0.67
C PHE A 11 20.76 -6.91 -0.59
N VAL A 12 20.48 -5.61 -0.59
CA VAL A 12 19.11 -5.08 -0.59
C VAL A 12 18.33 -5.57 -1.80
N ASP A 13 18.91 -5.53 -3.01
CA ASP A 13 18.25 -5.98 -4.24
C ASP A 13 17.95 -7.50 -4.22
N ARG A 14 18.88 -8.30 -3.68
CA ARG A 14 18.67 -9.74 -3.47
C ARG A 14 17.52 -9.99 -2.50
N ILE A 15 17.56 -9.39 -1.31
CA ILE A 15 16.51 -9.59 -0.30
C ILE A 15 15.17 -9.06 -0.80
N GLN A 16 15.14 -7.91 -1.49
CA GLN A 16 13.94 -7.36 -2.09
C GLN A 16 13.30 -8.38 -3.04
N SER A 17 14.09 -9.07 -3.86
CA SER A 17 13.62 -10.13 -4.74
C SER A 17 13.08 -11.34 -3.96
N GLU A 18 13.75 -11.73 -2.87
CA GLU A 18 13.33 -12.84 -1.99
C GLU A 18 11.99 -12.55 -1.29
N VAL A 19 11.78 -11.33 -0.80
CA VAL A 19 10.56 -10.96 -0.07
C VAL A 19 9.41 -10.50 -0.96
N ALA A 20 9.66 -10.28 -2.27
CA ALA A 20 8.69 -9.73 -3.19
C ALA A 20 7.41 -10.56 -3.27
N GLU A 21 7.53 -11.88 -3.40
CA GLU A 21 6.38 -12.79 -3.44
C GLU A 21 5.53 -12.67 -2.16
N THR A 22 6.19 -12.61 -1.00
CA THR A 22 5.51 -12.44 0.29
C THR A 22 4.74 -11.12 0.33
N VAL A 23 5.40 -10.00 0.02
CA VAL A 23 4.79 -8.66 0.08
C VAL A 23 3.66 -8.50 -0.93
N PHE A 24 3.83 -8.98 -2.17
CA PHE A 24 2.80 -8.92 -3.20
C PHE A 24 1.64 -9.88 -2.94
N SER A 25 1.80 -10.91 -2.11
CA SER A 25 0.69 -11.76 -1.67
C SER A 25 -0.34 -11.00 -0.84
N TYR A 26 0.02 -9.87 -0.24
CA TYR A 26 -0.87 -9.01 0.54
C TYR A 26 -1.25 -7.71 -0.19
N SER A 27 -0.73 -7.47 -1.39
CA SER A 27 -0.87 -6.17 -2.06
C SER A 27 -1.81 -6.25 -3.27
N VAL A 28 -2.59 -5.20 -3.51
CA VAL A 28 -3.52 -5.07 -4.64
C VAL A 28 -3.46 -3.69 -5.27
N GLY A 29 -3.62 -3.61 -6.59
CA GLY A 29 -3.90 -2.36 -7.28
C GLY A 29 -5.40 -2.07 -7.22
N ILE A 30 -5.80 -0.85 -6.86
CA ILE A 30 -7.20 -0.46 -6.78
C ILE A 30 -7.56 0.34 -8.03
N VAL A 31 -8.56 -0.15 -8.76
CA VAL A 31 -8.95 0.35 -10.07
C VAL A 31 -10.37 0.87 -10.02
N LEU A 32 -10.58 2.12 -10.43
CA LEU A 32 -11.90 2.64 -10.73
C LEU A 32 -12.32 2.16 -12.11
N VAL A 33 -13.48 1.53 -12.20
CA VAL A 33 -14.08 1.11 -13.46
C VAL A 33 -15.35 1.94 -13.68
N GLU A 34 -15.34 2.71 -14.76
CA GLU A 34 -16.44 3.55 -15.21
C GLU A 34 -17.12 2.87 -16.40
N VAL A 35 -18.42 2.58 -16.26
CA VAL A 35 -19.20 1.90 -17.30
C VAL A 35 -20.02 2.94 -18.04
N ASN A 36 -19.55 3.31 -19.23
CA ASN A 36 -20.21 4.26 -20.14
C ASN A 36 -20.50 3.56 -21.47
N PRO A 37 -21.57 2.73 -21.55
CA PRO A 37 -21.81 1.87 -22.70
C PRO A 37 -21.73 2.63 -24.03
N PRO A 38 -21.01 2.11 -25.04
CA PRO A 38 -20.41 0.78 -25.12
C PRO A 38 -18.99 0.66 -24.51
N VAL A 39 -18.47 1.73 -23.91
CA VAL A 39 -17.07 1.82 -23.47
C VAL A 39 -16.97 1.57 -21.96
N VAL A 40 -16.04 0.71 -21.57
CA VAL A 40 -15.68 0.50 -20.17
C VAL A 40 -14.27 1.06 -20.01
N HIS A 41 -14.13 2.07 -19.17
CA HIS A 41 -12.83 2.63 -18.84
C HIS A 41 -12.39 2.16 -17.47
N SER A 42 -11.11 1.80 -17.36
CA SER A 42 -10.51 1.44 -16.08
C SER A 42 -9.29 2.32 -15.82
N LYS A 43 -9.17 2.80 -14.59
CA LYS A 43 -8.09 3.68 -14.16
C LYS A 43 -7.60 3.26 -12.78
N LEU A 44 -6.28 3.10 -12.65
CA LEU A 44 -5.66 2.90 -11.34
C LEU A 44 -5.84 4.18 -10.51
N ILE A 45 -6.43 4.03 -9.33
CA ILE A 45 -6.70 5.15 -8.40
C ILE A 45 -5.86 5.09 -7.12
N GLY A 46 -5.20 3.96 -6.88
CA GLY A 46 -4.33 3.76 -5.74
C GLY A 46 -3.96 2.29 -5.57
N SER A 47 -3.42 1.99 -4.40
CA SER A 47 -3.04 0.65 -3.96
C SER A 47 -3.75 0.30 -2.66
N GLY A 48 -3.70 -0.97 -2.29
CA GLY A 48 -4.27 -1.49 -1.05
C GLY A 48 -3.42 -2.59 -0.46
N THR A 49 -3.44 -2.71 0.87
CA THR A 49 -2.95 -3.88 1.59
C THR A 49 -4.14 -4.70 2.11
N LEU A 50 -4.15 -5.99 1.80
CA LEU A 50 -5.13 -6.96 2.28
C LEU A 50 -4.83 -7.31 3.73
N VAL A 51 -5.78 -7.01 4.62
CA VAL A 51 -5.63 -7.19 6.06
C VAL A 51 -6.87 -7.84 6.68
N SER A 52 -6.66 -8.54 7.79
CA SER A 52 -7.73 -8.96 8.68
C SER A 52 -7.68 -8.15 9.97
N ILE A 53 -8.81 -7.51 10.30
CA ILE A 53 -9.01 -6.64 11.46
C ILE A 53 -10.36 -6.96 12.09
N ALA A 54 -10.40 -7.19 13.40
CA ALA A 54 -11.62 -7.47 14.17
C ALA A 54 -12.47 -8.61 13.55
N GLY A 55 -11.81 -9.63 12.98
CA GLY A 55 -12.47 -10.75 12.31
C GLY A 55 -13.13 -10.41 10.98
N ARG A 56 -12.82 -9.26 10.37
CA ARG A 56 -13.21 -8.89 9.01
C ARG A 56 -11.99 -8.90 8.11
N GLU A 57 -12.20 -9.30 6.87
CA GLU A 57 -11.19 -9.29 5.81
C GLU A 57 -11.51 -8.14 4.87
N GLY A 58 -10.50 -7.33 4.58
CA GLY A 58 -10.70 -6.16 3.75
C GLY A 58 -9.39 -5.57 3.26
N ILE A 59 -9.51 -4.41 2.66
CA ILE A 59 -8.40 -3.67 2.06
C ILE A 59 -8.18 -2.41 2.88
N LEU A 60 -6.99 -2.30 3.47
CA LEU A 60 -6.51 -1.06 4.08
C LEU A 60 -5.84 -0.22 2.98
N THR A 61 -6.28 1.02 2.84
CA THR A 61 -5.84 1.95 1.80
C THR A 61 -5.88 3.39 2.32
N ALA A 62 -5.55 4.37 1.48
CA ALA A 62 -5.70 5.79 1.81
C ALA A 62 -7.16 6.24 1.61
N ARG A 63 -7.65 7.15 2.45
CA ARG A 63 -9.03 7.64 2.38
C ARG A 63 -9.29 8.36 1.06
N HIS A 64 -8.32 9.12 0.56
CA HIS A 64 -8.49 9.82 -0.72
C HIS A 64 -8.67 8.86 -1.90
N VAL A 65 -8.11 7.65 -1.86
CA VAL A 65 -8.32 6.63 -2.90
C VAL A 65 -9.79 6.23 -2.94
N VAL A 66 -10.39 5.97 -1.77
CA VAL A 66 -11.83 5.66 -1.67
C VAL A 66 -12.69 6.86 -2.05
N ALA A 67 -12.27 8.07 -1.68
CA ALA A 67 -12.98 9.30 -2.05
C ALA A 67 -13.05 9.48 -3.58
N VAL A 68 -11.99 9.14 -4.32
CA VAL A 68 -11.99 9.15 -5.79
C VAL A 68 -13.05 8.18 -6.33
N ALA A 69 -13.13 6.96 -5.80
CA ALA A 69 -14.09 5.95 -6.27
C ALA A 69 -15.57 6.33 -6.00
N ARG A 70 -15.81 7.13 -4.96
CA ARG A 70 -17.15 7.59 -4.54
C ARG A 70 -17.59 8.89 -5.20
N ARG A 71 -16.73 9.55 -6.00
CA ARG A 71 -17.14 10.76 -6.72
C ARG A 71 -18.27 10.41 -7.70
N PRO A 72 -19.37 11.18 -7.74
CA PRO A 72 -20.39 11.01 -8.76
C PRO A 72 -19.75 11.14 -10.14
N THR A 73 -19.93 10.13 -10.99
CA THR A 73 -19.59 10.24 -12.41
C THR A 73 -20.80 10.79 -13.15
N ALA A 74 -20.56 11.45 -14.28
CA ALA A 74 -21.63 12.09 -15.05
C ALA A 74 -22.56 11.07 -15.76
N GLN A 75 -22.24 9.77 -15.76
CA GLN A 75 -22.83 8.81 -16.70
C GLN A 75 -23.21 7.42 -16.16
N GLY A 76 -22.99 7.06 -14.89
CA GLY A 76 -23.45 5.74 -14.42
C GLY A 76 -22.93 5.22 -13.09
N ASP A 77 -23.10 3.92 -12.90
CA ASP A 77 -22.58 3.16 -11.76
C ASP A 77 -21.04 3.16 -11.75
N THR A 78 -20.44 3.37 -10.58
CA THR A 78 -19.00 3.18 -10.38
C THR A 78 -18.72 1.81 -9.77
N TYR A 79 -17.67 1.16 -10.26
CA TYR A 79 -17.20 -0.11 -9.76
C TYR A 79 -15.77 0.05 -9.25
N ILE A 80 -15.44 -0.63 -8.17
CA ILE A 80 -14.05 -0.80 -7.73
C ILE A 80 -13.62 -2.20 -8.11
N GLY A 81 -12.59 -2.28 -8.95
CA GLY A 81 -11.89 -3.50 -9.33
C GLY A 81 -10.50 -3.59 -8.71
N PHE A 82 -9.91 -4.78 -8.79
CA PHE A 82 -8.61 -5.06 -8.19
C PHE A 82 -7.66 -5.74 -9.16
N GLY A 83 -6.44 -5.24 -9.33
CA GLY A 83 -5.35 -5.97 -9.97
C GLY A 83 -4.71 -6.94 -8.99
N ILE A 84 -4.94 -8.25 -9.17
CA ILE A 84 -4.51 -9.27 -8.19
C ILE A 84 -3.65 -10.40 -8.77
N GLN A 85 -3.64 -10.62 -10.08
CA GLN A 85 -2.89 -11.71 -10.70
C GLN A 85 -2.40 -11.36 -12.10
N GLY A 86 -1.56 -12.22 -12.68
CA GLY A 86 -1.00 -12.03 -14.01
C GLY A 86 -1.95 -12.35 -15.18
N SER A 87 -3.06 -13.05 -14.93
CA SER A 87 -4.07 -13.36 -15.95
C SER A 87 -5.18 -12.31 -15.97
N ALA A 88 -5.71 -12.01 -17.16
CA ALA A 88 -6.81 -11.08 -17.33
C ALA A 88 -8.06 -11.51 -16.54
N HIS A 89 -8.70 -10.55 -15.87
CA HIS A 89 -9.93 -10.74 -15.09
C HIS A 89 -10.68 -9.42 -14.92
N ASN A 90 -11.95 -9.48 -14.52
CA ASN A 90 -12.78 -8.32 -14.19
C ASN A 90 -13.28 -8.36 -12.73
N LEU A 91 -12.42 -8.80 -11.80
CA LEU A 91 -12.75 -8.84 -10.38
C LEU A 91 -13.01 -7.44 -9.84
N GLY A 92 -14.24 -7.20 -9.41
CA GLY A 92 -14.70 -5.98 -8.79
C GLY A 92 -16.20 -6.03 -8.50
N GLU A 93 -16.70 -5.01 -7.82
CA GLU A 93 -18.12 -4.83 -7.55
C GLU A 93 -18.49 -3.35 -7.46
N ARG A 94 -19.78 -3.05 -7.43
CA ARG A 94 -20.28 -1.67 -7.33
C ARG A 94 -19.73 -1.01 -6.07
N THR A 95 -19.34 0.25 -6.16
CA THR A 95 -18.71 1.00 -5.07
C THR A 95 -19.58 1.05 -3.80
N ASP A 96 -20.91 1.03 -3.95
CA ASP A 96 -21.89 1.04 -2.86
C ASP A 96 -22.03 -0.30 -2.14
N HIS A 97 -21.45 -1.39 -2.66
CA HIS A 97 -21.45 -2.70 -1.99
C HIS A 97 -20.34 -2.84 -0.94
N TYR A 98 -19.36 -1.94 -0.93
CA TYR A 98 -18.29 -1.94 0.08
C TYR A 98 -18.75 -1.24 1.36
N ILE A 99 -18.57 -1.91 2.50
CA ILE A 99 -18.59 -1.24 3.80
C ILE A 99 -17.26 -0.50 3.94
N VAL A 100 -17.30 0.81 4.14
CA VAL A 100 -16.10 1.63 4.29
C VAL A 100 -16.09 2.27 5.67
N VAL A 101 -14.99 2.05 6.39
CA VAL A 101 -14.63 2.81 7.59
C VAL A 101 -13.38 3.61 7.27
N SER A 102 -13.34 4.90 7.58
CA SER A 102 -12.19 5.75 7.29
C SER A 102 -11.90 6.71 8.43
N SER A 103 -10.75 7.37 8.40
CA SER A 103 -10.51 8.52 9.26
C SER A 103 -11.57 9.61 9.07
N ASP A 104 -12.06 10.14 10.18
CA ASP A 104 -12.84 11.37 10.18
C ASP A 104 -11.92 12.54 9.81
N SER A 105 -12.26 13.28 8.75
CA SER A 105 -11.76 14.64 8.57
C SER A 105 -12.97 15.56 8.44
N PRO A 106 -13.27 16.38 9.47
CA PRO A 106 -14.40 17.32 9.40
C PRO A 106 -14.21 18.41 8.35
N ASN A 107 -13.01 18.54 7.77
CA ASN A 107 -12.73 19.41 6.65
C ASN A 107 -12.37 18.58 5.40
N GLU A 108 -13.15 18.80 4.34
CA GLU A 108 -12.92 18.26 2.98
C GLU A 108 -11.71 18.90 2.28
N SER A 109 -11.01 19.85 2.93
CA SER A 109 -9.74 20.34 2.42
C SER A 109 -8.71 19.21 2.48
N VAL A 110 -8.12 18.96 1.33
CA VAL A 110 -7.03 18.00 1.09
C VAL A 110 -5.75 18.53 1.75
N GLU A 111 -5.77 18.74 3.06
CA GLU A 111 -4.58 19.15 3.81
C GLU A 111 -3.82 17.89 4.22
N SER A 112 -2.62 17.77 3.67
CA SER A 112 -1.67 16.65 3.74
C SER A 112 -1.21 16.25 5.15
N ASP A 113 -1.81 16.81 6.20
CA ASP A 113 -1.37 16.70 7.59
C ASP A 113 -2.35 15.97 8.51
N GLY A 114 -3.57 15.68 8.04
CA GLY A 114 -4.55 14.87 8.75
C GLY A 114 -4.43 13.36 8.49
N PRO A 115 -5.09 12.53 9.31
CA PRO A 115 -5.10 11.09 9.08
C PRO A 115 -5.80 10.75 7.76
N ASP A 116 -5.11 10.03 6.90
CA ASP A 116 -5.62 9.60 5.59
C ASP A 116 -5.60 8.08 5.46
N TRP A 117 -6.60 7.40 6.02
CA TRP A 117 -6.73 5.95 5.92
C TRP A 117 -8.18 5.53 5.74
N ALA A 118 -8.40 4.42 5.05
CA ALA A 118 -9.68 3.78 4.89
C ALA A 118 -9.54 2.26 4.87
N PHE A 119 -10.53 1.58 5.44
CA PHE A 119 -10.70 0.14 5.41
C PHE A 119 -11.97 -0.20 4.66
N MET A 120 -11.81 -0.92 3.56
CA MET A 120 -12.90 -1.36 2.69
C MET A 120 -13.15 -2.84 2.92
N VAL A 121 -14.37 -3.20 3.31
CA VAL A 121 -14.82 -4.59 3.43
C VAL A 121 -15.63 -4.94 2.18
N PRO A 122 -15.12 -5.82 1.30
CA PRO A 122 -15.86 -6.31 0.15
C PRO A 122 -16.97 -7.28 0.55
N THR A 123 -17.82 -7.64 -0.40
CA THR A 123 -18.76 -8.76 -0.23
C THR A 123 -18.02 -10.10 -0.05
N PRO A 124 -18.66 -11.12 0.56
CA PRO A 124 -18.05 -12.44 0.73
C PRO A 124 -17.59 -13.11 -0.57
N SER A 125 -18.25 -12.79 -1.69
CA SER A 125 -17.87 -13.29 -3.02
C SER A 125 -16.49 -12.77 -3.43
N VAL A 126 -16.29 -11.45 -3.34
CA VAL A 126 -15.02 -10.79 -3.66
C VAL A 126 -13.92 -11.26 -2.70
N VAL A 127 -14.21 -11.38 -1.40
CA VAL A 127 -13.26 -11.93 -0.41
C VAL A 127 -12.82 -13.34 -0.77
N SER A 128 -13.75 -14.21 -1.17
CA SER A 128 -13.44 -15.59 -1.57
C SER A 128 -12.52 -15.64 -2.80
N TRP A 129 -12.76 -14.76 -3.77
CA TRP A 129 -11.89 -14.59 -4.93
C TRP A 129 -10.49 -14.07 -4.54
N LEU A 130 -10.41 -13.07 -3.66
CA LEU A 130 -9.12 -12.56 -3.18
C LEU A 130 -8.31 -13.66 -2.51
N LYS A 131 -8.94 -14.49 -1.65
CA LYS A 131 -8.28 -15.62 -0.99
C LYS A 131 -7.76 -16.72 -1.92
N ALA A 132 -8.31 -16.82 -3.13
CA ALA A 132 -7.83 -17.80 -4.10
C ALA A 132 -6.43 -17.45 -4.64
N TYR A 133 -6.03 -16.17 -4.57
CA TYR A 133 -4.79 -15.67 -5.17
C TYR A 133 -3.89 -14.89 -4.21
N LYS A 134 -4.44 -14.44 -3.09
CA LYS A 134 -3.81 -13.53 -2.13
C LYS A 134 -4.03 -14.00 -0.70
N SER A 135 -3.24 -13.40 0.20
CA SER A 135 -3.35 -13.59 1.64
C SER A 135 -3.80 -12.29 2.32
N PHE A 136 -4.36 -12.42 3.51
CA PHE A 136 -4.74 -11.28 4.36
C PHE A 136 -3.80 -11.21 5.57
N TRP A 137 -3.15 -10.06 5.76
CA TRP A 137 -2.24 -9.85 6.89
C TRP A 137 -3.05 -9.69 8.19
N GLN A 138 -2.80 -10.54 9.17
CA GLN A 138 -3.59 -10.60 10.40
C GLN A 138 -3.11 -9.55 11.42
N LEU A 139 -3.65 -8.33 11.34
CA LEU A 139 -3.23 -7.23 12.22
C LEU A 139 -3.46 -7.53 13.70
N ASP A 140 -4.58 -8.16 14.05
CA ASP A 140 -4.89 -8.54 15.43
C ASP A 140 -3.86 -9.51 16.01
N ARG A 141 -3.39 -10.47 15.21
CA ARG A 141 -2.41 -11.48 15.63
C ARG A 141 -1.03 -10.86 15.84
N TRP A 142 -0.63 -9.94 14.97
CA TRP A 142 0.70 -9.32 15.01
C TRP A 142 0.82 -8.21 16.06
N ARG A 143 -0.31 -7.63 16.49
CA ARG A 143 -0.34 -6.54 17.47
C ARG A 143 0.51 -6.81 18.72
N GLU A 144 0.34 -7.96 19.37
CA GLU A 144 1.10 -8.29 20.59
C GLU A 144 2.60 -8.44 20.32
N THR A 145 2.96 -9.06 19.20
CA THR A 145 4.36 -9.24 18.78
C THR A 145 5.02 -7.89 18.53
N ILE A 146 4.35 -7.00 17.79
CA ILE A 146 4.85 -5.66 17.44
C ILE A 146 4.98 -4.79 18.70
N GLN A 147 4.09 -4.94 19.68
CA GLN A 147 4.18 -4.24 20.96
C GLN A 147 5.43 -4.65 21.76
N LYS A 148 5.78 -5.95 21.75
CA LYS A 148 6.97 -6.47 22.45
C LYS A 148 8.26 -6.22 21.67
N HIS A 149 8.17 -6.22 20.35
CA HIS A 149 9.27 -6.04 19.42
C HIS A 149 8.90 -4.97 18.39
N PRO A 150 8.99 -3.68 18.76
CA PRO A 150 8.64 -2.60 17.85
C PRO A 150 9.42 -2.65 16.53
N ILE A 151 8.71 -2.41 15.44
CA ILE A 151 9.28 -2.35 14.10
C ILE A 151 10.36 -1.26 14.02
N GLY A 152 11.41 -1.54 13.27
CA GLY A 152 12.49 -0.59 13.03
C GLY A 152 13.52 -0.52 14.16
N LEU A 153 13.38 -1.34 15.21
CA LEU A 153 14.41 -1.51 16.24
C LEU A 153 15.33 -2.66 15.85
N GLY A 154 16.41 -2.36 15.12
CA GLY A 154 17.43 -3.35 14.76
C GLY A 154 18.03 -3.13 13.36
N LYS A 155 18.82 -4.12 12.90
CA LYS A 155 19.32 -4.15 11.53
C LYS A 155 18.17 -4.53 10.59
N GLY A 156 18.00 -3.76 9.52
CA GLY A 156 16.95 -4.01 8.53
C GLY A 156 16.78 -2.82 7.60
N PHE A 157 15.79 -2.92 6.72
CA PHE A 157 15.44 -1.86 5.79
C PHE A 157 13.95 -1.86 5.52
N TRP A 158 13.47 -0.76 4.93
CA TRP A 158 12.08 -0.56 4.60
C TRP A 158 11.82 -0.87 3.14
N ILE A 159 10.65 -1.39 2.83
CA ILE A 159 10.16 -1.60 1.47
C ILE A 159 8.81 -0.93 1.33
N LEU A 160 8.70 0.00 0.39
CA LEU A 160 7.43 0.49 -0.12
C LEU A 160 6.93 -0.46 -1.20
N CYS A 161 5.67 -0.86 -1.12
CA CYS A 161 4.98 -1.69 -2.08
C CYS A 161 3.73 -0.98 -2.59
N GLY A 162 3.57 -0.93 -3.90
CA GLY A 162 2.39 -0.35 -4.53
C GLY A 162 2.37 -0.61 -6.03
N TYR A 163 1.39 -0.01 -6.69
CA TYR A 163 1.19 -0.06 -8.13
C TYR A 163 1.33 1.37 -8.67
N PRO A 164 2.47 1.74 -9.27
CA PRO A 164 2.62 3.05 -9.89
C PRO A 164 1.81 3.13 -11.17
N GLY A 165 1.07 4.23 -11.35
CA GLY A 165 0.25 4.46 -12.55
C GLY A 165 1.08 4.55 -13.84
N GLU A 166 2.32 5.02 -13.74
CA GLU A 166 3.24 5.10 -14.89
C GLU A 166 3.72 3.72 -15.40
N LYS A 167 3.55 2.65 -14.63
CA LYS A 167 3.81 1.27 -15.05
C LYS A 167 2.55 0.55 -15.55
N ALA A 168 1.47 1.28 -15.80
CA ALA A 168 0.28 0.73 -16.45
C ALA A 168 0.55 0.51 -17.95
N ILE A 169 0.28 -0.69 -18.44
CA ILE A 169 0.50 -1.08 -19.84
C ILE A 169 -0.83 -1.52 -20.43
N SER A 170 -1.30 -0.84 -21.48
CA SER A 170 -2.45 -1.32 -22.27
C SER A 170 -1.98 -2.42 -23.20
N LEU A 171 -2.57 -3.61 -23.08
CA LEU A 171 -2.27 -4.79 -23.89
C LEU A 171 -3.26 -4.94 -25.06
N GLY A 172 -4.31 -4.13 -25.11
CA GLY A 172 -5.41 -4.28 -26.07
C GLY A 172 -6.34 -5.46 -25.72
N PRO A 173 -7.14 -5.96 -26.68
CA PRO A 173 -8.04 -7.09 -26.45
C PRO A 173 -7.27 -8.40 -26.21
N GLU A 174 -7.57 -9.11 -25.11
CA GLU A 174 -6.95 -10.38 -24.76
C GLU A 174 -7.93 -11.26 -23.95
N SER A 175 -7.85 -12.59 -24.07
CA SER A 175 -8.58 -13.54 -23.20
C SER A 175 -10.10 -13.32 -23.11
N GLY A 176 -10.73 -12.84 -24.19
CA GLY A 176 -12.17 -12.55 -24.24
C GLY A 176 -12.58 -11.18 -23.68
N PHE A 177 -11.62 -10.36 -23.28
CA PHE A 177 -11.84 -8.96 -22.87
C PHE A 177 -11.60 -8.02 -24.05
N ASN A 178 -12.41 -6.96 -24.14
CA ASN A 178 -12.26 -5.94 -25.18
C ASN A 178 -11.02 -5.05 -24.97
N GLU A 179 -10.55 -4.93 -23.73
CA GLU A 179 -9.34 -4.22 -23.36
C GLU A 179 -8.78 -4.85 -22.08
N VAL A 180 -7.45 -5.02 -22.04
CA VAL A 180 -6.72 -5.46 -20.86
C VAL A 180 -5.65 -4.43 -20.54
N ILE A 181 -5.63 -3.97 -19.29
CA ILE A 181 -4.58 -3.11 -18.75
C ILE A 181 -3.83 -3.90 -17.69
N ARG A 182 -2.52 -4.02 -17.84
CA ARG A 182 -1.63 -4.62 -16.85
C ARG A 182 -1.10 -3.52 -15.93
N TYR A 183 -1.29 -3.69 -14.64
CA TYR A 183 -0.70 -2.85 -13.60
C TYR A 183 0.45 -3.61 -12.95
N GLU A 184 1.69 -3.19 -13.19
CA GLU A 184 2.88 -3.82 -12.60
C GLU A 184 3.09 -3.32 -11.17
N GLY A 185 3.19 -4.24 -10.22
CA GLY A 185 3.57 -3.92 -8.85
C GLY A 185 5.03 -3.49 -8.79
N PHE A 186 5.36 -2.59 -7.87
CA PHE A 186 6.71 -2.09 -7.67
C PHE A 186 7.09 -2.10 -6.20
N LEU A 187 8.35 -2.47 -5.93
CA LEU A 187 8.96 -2.42 -4.61
C LEU A 187 10.10 -1.40 -4.61
N ALA A 188 10.07 -0.46 -3.67
CA ALA A 188 11.16 0.48 -3.45
C ALA A 188 11.77 0.25 -2.07
N ALA A 189 13.03 -0.18 -2.01
CA ALA A 189 13.75 -0.31 -0.76
C ALA A 189 14.34 1.04 -0.31
N SER A 190 14.37 1.30 1.00
CA SER A 190 14.91 2.53 1.56
C SER A 190 15.30 2.37 3.05
N GLY A 191 16.24 3.20 3.52
CA GLY A 191 16.47 3.48 4.93
C GLY A 191 15.59 4.66 5.37
N LEU A 192 14.66 4.43 6.32
CA LEU A 192 13.75 5.46 6.86
C LEU A 192 14.53 6.70 7.33
N SER A 193 14.09 7.90 6.93
CA SER A 193 14.81 9.12 7.33
C SER A 193 14.19 9.80 8.54
N GLU A 194 12.87 9.81 8.73
CA GLU A 194 12.27 10.47 9.91
C GLU A 194 10.96 9.80 10.36
N SER A 195 10.70 9.85 11.67
CA SER A 195 9.41 9.45 12.26
C SER A 195 8.84 10.62 13.04
N MET A 196 7.56 10.90 12.84
CA MET A 196 6.84 11.99 13.48
C MET A 196 5.52 11.49 14.07
N THR A 197 4.96 12.23 15.03
CA THR A 197 3.65 11.94 15.61
C THR A 197 2.76 13.17 15.51
N ASN A 198 1.51 12.98 15.10
CA ASN A 198 0.47 14.01 15.10
C ASN A 198 -0.81 13.43 15.74
N GLY A 199 -1.11 13.87 16.96
CA GLY A 199 -2.22 13.34 17.75
C GLY A 199 -2.05 11.85 18.06
N GLU A 200 -3.06 11.05 17.73
CA GLU A 200 -3.09 9.60 17.94
C GLU A 200 -2.36 8.81 16.83
N TYR A 201 -1.80 9.51 15.83
CA TYR A 201 -1.19 8.90 14.67
C TYR A 201 0.32 9.15 14.66
N ASP A 202 1.07 8.12 14.30
CA ASP A 202 2.47 8.21 13.90
C ASP A 202 2.59 8.18 12.38
N TYR A 203 3.63 8.84 11.88
CA TYR A 203 3.97 8.90 10.47
C TYR A 203 5.45 8.61 10.29
N SER A 204 5.77 8.03 9.14
CA SER A 204 7.11 7.69 8.73
C SER A 204 7.38 8.32 7.37
N GLU A 205 8.56 8.91 7.21
CA GLU A 205 9.02 9.51 5.97
C GLU A 205 10.15 8.69 5.38
N ILE A 206 9.86 8.05 4.24
CA ILE A 206 10.78 7.15 3.54
C ILE A 206 11.47 7.96 2.45
N VAL A 207 12.75 8.24 2.63
CA VAL A 207 13.55 8.92 1.61
C VAL A 207 13.84 7.94 0.48
N VAL A 208 13.48 8.32 -0.74
CA VAL A 208 13.64 7.46 -1.92
C VAL A 208 14.86 7.82 -2.75
N ARG A 209 15.61 8.89 -2.38
CA ARG A 209 16.89 9.23 -3.02
C ARG A 209 18.08 8.67 -2.24
N ASP A 210 19.15 8.37 -2.96
CA ASP A 210 20.46 8.14 -2.35
C ASP A 210 21.05 9.49 -1.91
N VAL A 211 21.31 9.64 -0.61
CA VAL A 211 21.84 10.88 -0.03
C VAL A 211 23.36 11.00 -0.27
N GLU A 212 24.01 9.97 -0.83
CA GLU A 212 25.45 9.94 -1.07
C GLU A 212 25.82 9.94 -2.57
N GLY A 213 25.40 10.98 -3.30
CA GLY A 213 26.12 11.46 -4.49
C GLY A 213 26.26 10.51 -5.69
N GLY A 214 25.54 9.39 -5.71
CA GLY A 214 25.40 8.53 -6.88
C GLY A 214 24.20 8.94 -7.72
N ASP A 215 24.41 9.16 -9.02
CA ASP A 215 23.34 9.32 -10.02
C ASP A 215 22.58 8.00 -10.20
N VAL A 216 21.85 7.56 -9.18
CA VAL A 216 20.90 6.46 -9.32
C VAL A 216 19.58 7.07 -9.75
N GLU A 217 19.32 7.03 -11.07
CA GLU A 217 17.99 7.32 -11.59
C GLU A 217 16.99 6.36 -10.92
N LEU A 218 16.04 6.93 -10.19
CA LEU A 218 14.87 6.18 -9.76
C LEU A 218 14.15 5.71 -11.02
N PRO A 219 13.76 4.42 -11.11
CA PRO A 219 13.06 3.90 -12.28
C PRO A 219 11.61 4.41 -12.35
N LEU A 220 11.22 5.33 -11.45
CA LEU A 220 9.93 5.99 -11.40
C LEU A 220 10.09 7.51 -11.41
N SER A 221 9.28 8.17 -12.22
CA SER A 221 9.16 9.64 -12.22
C SER A 221 8.11 10.15 -11.22
N SER A 222 7.20 9.27 -10.79
CA SER A 222 6.22 9.50 -9.73
C SER A 222 5.88 8.19 -8.99
N PHE A 223 5.63 8.28 -7.68
CA PHE A 223 4.97 7.26 -6.86
C PHE A 223 3.44 7.36 -6.92
N GLY A 224 2.88 8.17 -7.84
CA GLY A 224 1.45 8.22 -8.11
C GLY A 224 0.87 6.82 -8.32
N GLY A 225 -0.09 6.43 -7.47
CA GLY A 225 -0.66 5.08 -7.42
C GLY A 225 -0.22 4.24 -6.21
N PHE A 226 0.86 4.61 -5.51
CA PHE A 226 1.30 3.95 -4.27
C PHE A 226 0.37 4.19 -3.08
N SER A 227 -0.41 5.26 -3.09
CA SER A 227 -1.28 5.65 -1.99
C SER A 227 -2.18 4.49 -1.56
N GLY A 228 -2.13 4.16 -0.27
CA GLY A 228 -2.85 3.03 0.30
C GLY A 228 -2.18 1.66 0.16
N GLY A 229 -1.02 1.58 -0.49
CA GLY A 229 -0.21 0.37 -0.57
C GLY A 229 0.37 -0.05 0.77
N GLY A 230 1.56 -0.66 0.77
CA GLY A 230 2.18 -1.11 2.00
C GLY A 230 3.59 -0.61 2.21
N LEU A 231 3.85 -0.11 3.41
CA LEU A 231 5.19 0.05 3.94
C LEU A 231 5.52 -1.20 4.78
N TRP A 232 6.65 -1.83 4.50
CA TRP A 232 7.09 -3.07 5.12
C TRP A 232 8.47 -2.88 5.74
N TRP A 233 8.71 -3.51 6.88
CA TRP A 233 10.03 -3.62 7.49
C TRP A 233 10.57 -5.02 7.27
N VAL A 234 11.80 -5.11 6.79
CA VAL A 234 12.53 -6.36 6.63
C VAL A 234 13.68 -6.38 7.64
N ALA A 235 13.53 -7.20 8.67
CA ALA A 235 14.58 -7.44 9.64
C ALA A 235 15.66 -8.35 9.02
N VAL A 236 16.92 -8.03 9.29
CA VAL A 236 18.06 -8.82 8.80
C VAL A 236 18.98 -9.20 9.95
N GLU A 237 19.51 -10.42 9.90
CA GLU A 237 20.49 -10.93 10.85
C GLU A 237 21.69 -11.51 10.10
N GLY A 238 22.87 -11.45 10.72
CA GLY A 238 24.10 -12.00 10.16
C GLY A 238 25.36 -11.31 10.69
N ASP A 239 26.47 -12.05 10.65
CA ASP A 239 27.81 -11.59 10.99
C ASP A 239 28.59 -11.27 9.70
N GLY A 240 28.78 -9.98 9.44
CA GLY A 240 29.39 -9.47 8.20
C GLY A 240 28.43 -9.46 7.00
N ASP A 241 28.79 -8.69 5.97
CA ASP A 241 27.92 -8.42 4.81
C ASP A 241 27.57 -9.69 4.02
N ASP A 242 28.48 -10.67 3.97
CA ASP A 242 28.31 -11.92 3.22
C ASP A 242 27.33 -12.92 3.85
N ASN A 243 26.96 -12.75 5.13
CA ASN A 243 26.09 -13.69 5.86
C ASN A 243 24.73 -13.11 6.24
N LEU A 244 24.39 -11.92 5.74
CA LEU A 244 23.11 -11.31 6.04
C LEU A 244 21.96 -12.12 5.41
N LYS A 245 20.90 -12.34 6.19
CA LYS A 245 19.67 -13.00 5.78
C LYS A 245 18.47 -12.25 6.31
N SER A 246 17.38 -12.22 5.54
CA SER A 246 16.10 -11.76 6.04
C SER A 246 15.57 -12.75 7.07
N THR A 247 15.11 -12.25 8.20
CA THR A 247 14.55 -13.09 9.29
C THR A 247 13.08 -12.83 9.50
N HIS A 248 12.63 -11.61 9.23
CA HIS A 248 11.27 -11.20 9.46
C HIS A 248 10.81 -10.11 8.48
N VAL A 249 9.56 -10.22 8.02
CA VAL A 249 8.90 -9.19 7.21
C VAL A 249 7.65 -8.76 7.97
N ALA A 250 7.51 -7.47 8.26
CA ALA A 250 6.37 -6.94 9.00
C ALA A 250 5.69 -5.81 8.22
N TYR A 251 4.37 -5.91 8.04
CA TYR A 251 3.60 -4.77 7.56
C TYR A 251 3.68 -3.65 8.58
N SER A 252 3.96 -2.43 8.16
CA SER A 252 4.44 -1.38 9.05
C SER A 252 3.84 0.00 8.77
N GLY A 253 3.11 0.17 7.67
CA GLY A 253 2.55 1.48 7.34
C GLY A 253 1.73 1.53 6.07
N ILE A 254 1.09 2.68 5.86
CA ILE A 254 0.23 2.97 4.69
C ILE A 254 0.82 4.19 3.98
N PRO A 255 1.35 4.06 2.74
CA PRO A 255 1.80 5.20 1.95
C PRO A 255 0.65 6.17 1.64
N LEU A 256 0.90 7.48 1.74
CA LEU A 256 -0.12 8.52 1.61
C LEU A 256 0.14 9.48 0.46
N SER A 257 1.35 10.05 0.44
CA SER A 257 1.72 11.10 -0.49
C SER A 257 3.22 11.10 -0.70
N GLU A 258 3.64 11.28 -1.95
CA GLU A 258 5.00 11.68 -2.26
C GLU A 258 5.24 13.14 -1.88
N ARG A 259 6.48 13.47 -1.54
CA ARG A 259 6.96 14.84 -1.40
C ARG A 259 8.05 15.07 -2.42
N CYS A 260 7.99 16.21 -3.08
CA CYS A 260 8.95 16.60 -4.10
C CYS A 260 9.77 17.80 -3.64
N GLU A 261 11.05 17.80 -3.99
CA GLU A 261 11.92 18.98 -3.95
C GLU A 261 12.19 19.38 -5.40
N GLY A 262 11.59 20.51 -5.83
CA GLY A 262 11.55 20.85 -7.25
C GLY A 262 10.71 19.85 -8.05
N ASN A 263 11.27 19.32 -9.14
CA ASN A 263 10.61 18.32 -10.00
C ASN A 263 10.95 16.87 -9.63
N GLU A 264 11.74 16.66 -8.58
CA GLU A 264 12.24 15.35 -8.21
C GLU A 264 11.57 14.88 -6.92
N ILE A 265 11.26 13.59 -6.85
CA ILE A 265 10.67 12.98 -5.66
C ILE A 265 11.75 12.84 -4.60
N PHE A 266 11.49 13.35 -3.40
CA PHE A 266 12.42 13.29 -2.28
C PHE A 266 12.05 12.15 -1.32
N SER A 267 10.78 12.04 -0.96
CA SER A 267 10.32 11.09 0.06
C SER A 267 8.87 10.67 -0.15
N VAL A 268 8.46 9.62 0.55
CA VAL A 268 7.07 9.18 0.65
C VAL A 268 6.64 9.21 2.11
N LYS A 269 5.61 10.00 2.41
CA LYS A 269 4.96 10.04 3.73
C LYS A 269 4.03 8.85 3.88
N CYS A 270 4.15 8.15 5.00
CA CYS A 270 3.33 6.99 5.35
C CYS A 270 2.71 7.16 6.74
N HIS A 271 1.55 6.57 6.99
CA HIS A 271 1.19 6.20 8.37
C HIS A 271 2.20 5.19 8.89
N GLY A 272 2.62 5.35 10.14
CA GLY A 272 3.56 4.46 10.81
C GLY A 272 2.88 3.25 11.45
N TRP A 273 3.71 2.40 12.06
CA TRP A 273 3.27 1.13 12.60
C TRP A 273 2.37 1.30 13.82
N ARG A 274 2.54 2.36 14.63
CA ARG A 274 1.67 2.56 15.80
C ARG A 274 0.23 2.81 15.33
N SER A 275 0.06 3.61 14.29
CA SER A 275 -1.24 3.87 13.66
C SER A 275 -1.85 2.59 13.13
N VAL A 276 -1.07 1.81 12.38
CA VAL A 276 -1.52 0.55 11.76
C VAL A 276 -1.91 -0.52 12.78
N TYR A 277 -1.19 -0.66 13.89
CA TYR A 277 -1.46 -1.72 14.87
C TYR A 277 -2.32 -1.28 16.06
N HIS A 278 -2.43 0.02 16.35
CA HIS A 278 -3.18 0.52 17.51
C HIS A 278 -4.38 1.36 17.11
N THR A 279 -4.14 2.55 16.56
CA THR A 279 -5.16 3.59 16.36
C THR A 279 -6.20 3.17 15.32
N ILE A 280 -5.74 2.72 14.15
CA ILE A 280 -6.62 2.37 13.03
C ILE A 280 -7.51 1.15 13.36
N PRO A 281 -6.98 0.01 13.86
CA PRO A 281 -7.83 -1.14 14.15
C PRO A 281 -8.83 -0.86 15.28
N GLN A 282 -8.48 0.00 16.25
CA GLN A 282 -9.42 0.43 17.28
C GLN A 282 -10.59 1.21 16.68
N LYS A 283 -10.32 2.23 15.87
CA LYS A 283 -11.37 3.03 15.20
C LYS A 283 -12.25 2.17 14.29
N ILE A 284 -11.64 1.22 13.54
CA ILE A 284 -12.40 0.25 12.72
C ILE A 284 -13.33 -0.60 13.57
N LYS A 285 -12.85 -1.13 14.69
CA LYS A 285 -13.67 -1.94 15.59
C LYS A 285 -14.83 -1.15 16.17
N GLU A 286 -14.61 0.09 16.57
CA GLU A 286 -15.65 0.97 17.10
C GLU A 286 -16.72 1.27 16.04
N SER A 287 -16.34 1.61 14.80
CA SER A 287 -17.29 1.88 13.72
C SER A 287 -18.06 0.66 13.22
N LEU A 288 -17.47 -0.55 13.27
CA LEU A 288 -18.14 -1.77 12.82
C LEU A 288 -19.08 -2.37 13.87
N LEU A 289 -18.99 -1.93 15.13
CA LEU A 289 -19.86 -2.35 16.23
C LEU A 289 -20.98 -1.36 16.54
N ALA A 290 -20.88 -0.13 16.02
CA ALA A 290 -21.90 0.91 16.11
C ALA A 290 -23.04 0.67 15.09
#